data_AF-A0AAU6JDA8-F1
#
_entry.id   AF-A0AAU6JDA8-F1
#
_cell.length_a   1.000
_cell.length_b   1.000
_cell.length_c   1.000
_cell.angle_alpha   90.00
_cell.angle_beta   90.00
_cell.angle_gamma   90.00
#
_symmetry.space_group_name_H-M   'P 1'
#
loop_
_entity.id
_entity.type
_entity.pdbx_description
1 polymer ?
#
loop_
_entity_poly.entity_id
_entity_poly.type
_entity_poly.pdbx_seq_one_letter_code
_entity_poly.pdbx_strand_id
1 'polypeptide(L)'
;MELLHHQQQRRTTSVQWPEDVDRRLNILVRAATAAGERTSRAELLAALVTTAEAQPEQLALLLHRYRGLPEDALADDAGRNDLPHVRTPGPRRTTPT
;
A
#
# COMPACT_ATOMS: atom_id res chain seq x y z
N MET A 1 -7.27 26.82 3.16
CA MET A 1 -6.39 25.72 2.75
C MET A 1 -7.00 25.10 1.51
N GLU A 2 -6.66 25.64 0.34
CA GLU A 2 -7.22 25.19 -0.94
C GLU A 2 -6.58 23.86 -1.35
N LEU A 3 -7.41 22.82 -1.45
CA LEU A 3 -7.02 21.48 -1.84
C LEU A 3 -6.83 21.44 -3.36
N LEU A 4 -5.58 21.60 -3.82
CA LEU A 4 -5.16 21.54 -5.23
C LEU A 4 -5.30 20.14 -5.89
N HIS A 5 -6.20 19.28 -5.41
CA HIS A 5 -6.29 17.87 -5.86
C HIS A 5 -7.32 17.63 -6.97
N HIS A 6 -8.08 18.65 -7.38
CA HIS A 6 -9.27 18.45 -8.21
C HIS A 6 -9.01 18.21 -9.71
N GLN A 7 -7.78 18.33 -10.23
CA GLN A 7 -7.52 18.17 -11.68
C GLN A 7 -6.20 17.46 -12.06
N GLN A 8 -5.58 16.69 -11.16
CA GLN A 8 -4.44 15.85 -11.57
C GLN A 8 -4.92 14.63 -12.35
N GLN A 9 -4.38 14.46 -13.56
CA GLN A 9 -4.63 13.29 -14.41
C GLN A 9 -4.28 12.02 -13.64
N ARG A 10 -5.30 11.27 -13.21
CA ARG A 10 -5.11 10.00 -12.51
C ARG A 10 -4.57 8.97 -13.50
N ARG A 11 -3.48 8.30 -13.14
CA ARG A 11 -2.91 7.20 -13.92
C ARG A 11 -3.14 5.89 -13.18
N THR A 12 -3.59 4.87 -13.91
CA THR A 12 -3.68 3.51 -13.38
C THR A 12 -2.29 2.89 -13.39
N THR A 13 -1.90 2.28 -12.27
CA THR A 13 -0.65 1.52 -12.17
C THR A 13 -1.00 0.06 -11.89
N SER A 14 -0.45 -0.85 -12.69
CA SER A 14 -0.50 -2.30 -12.44
C SER A 14 0.88 -2.74 -11.96
N VAL A 15 0.94 -3.37 -10.78
CA VAL A 15 2.18 -3.81 -10.13
C VAL A 15 2.08 -5.31 -9.86
N GLN A 16 3.16 -6.04 -10.12
CA GLN A 16 3.33 -7.43 -9.71
C GLN A 16 4.43 -7.48 -8.64
N TRP A 17 4.15 -8.19 -7.55
CA TRP A 17 5.06 -8.40 -6.42
C TRP A 17 4.75 -9.73 -5.72
N PRO A 18 5.60 -10.21 -4.80
CA PRO A 18 5.31 -11.39 -3.98
C PRO A 18 4.00 -11.25 -3.19
N GLU A 19 3.32 -12.37 -2.94
CA GLU A 19 2.05 -12.40 -2.21
C GLU A 19 2.18 -11.77 -0.81
N ASP A 20 3.30 -12.00 -0.11
CA ASP A 20 3.49 -11.49 1.24
C ASP A 20 3.60 -9.96 1.28
N VAL A 21 4.13 -9.34 0.21
CA VAL A 21 4.14 -7.87 0.06
C VAL A 21 2.70 -7.36 -0.12
N ASP A 22 1.87 -8.07 -0.89
CA ASP A 22 0.46 -7.74 -1.05
C ASP A 22 -0.30 -7.80 0.28
N ARG A 23 -0.09 -8.89 1.02
CA ARG A 23 -0.69 -9.12 2.34
C ARG A 23 -0.25 -8.04 3.32
N ARG A 24 1.03 -7.69 3.31
CA ARG A 24 1.59 -6.60 4.12
C ARG A 24 0.89 -5.28 3.83
N LEU A 25 0.65 -4.94 2.56
CA LEU A 25 -0.07 -3.71 2.21
C LEU A 25 -1.49 -3.68 2.80
N ASN A 26 -2.22 -4.80 2.78
CA ASN A 26 -3.54 -4.90 3.42
C ASN A 26 -3.47 -4.64 4.93
N ILE A 27 -2.42 -5.14 5.59
CA ILE A 27 -2.21 -4.94 7.02
C ILE A 27 -1.92 -3.48 7.35
N LEU A 28 -1.14 -2.80 6.51
CA LEU A 28 -0.90 -1.36 6.67
C LEU A 28 -2.18 -0.54 6.50
N VAL A 29 -3.06 -0.90 5.56
CA VAL A 29 -4.39 -0.27 5.43
C VAL A 29 -5.23 -0.50 6.69
N ARG A 30 -5.26 -1.73 7.22
CA ARG A 30 -5.97 -2.04 8.49
C ARG A 30 -5.40 -1.25 9.66
N ALA A 31 -4.09 -1.09 9.74
CA ALA A 31 -3.43 -0.30 10.77
C ALA A 31 -3.80 1.18 10.68
N ALA A 32 -3.83 1.76 9.47
CA ALA A 32 -4.32 3.12 9.26
C ALA A 32 -5.79 3.26 9.66
N THR A 33 -6.63 2.29 9.33
CA THR A 33 -8.04 2.26 9.77
C THR A 33 -8.18 2.18 11.29
N ALA A 34 -7.34 1.40 11.97
CA ALA A 34 -7.31 1.34 13.44
C ALA A 34 -6.97 2.69 14.08
N ALA A 35 -6.14 3.50 13.40
CA ALA A 35 -5.81 4.86 13.80
C ALA A 35 -6.91 5.89 13.46
N GLY A 36 -8.03 5.46 12.87
CA GLY A 36 -9.16 6.33 12.51
C GLY A 36 -9.14 6.85 11.07
N GLU A 37 -8.11 6.51 10.28
CA GLU A 37 -7.97 6.99 8.91
C GLU A 37 -8.81 6.17 7.92
N ARG A 38 -9.57 6.86 7.06
CA ARG A 38 -10.32 6.25 5.96
C ARG A 38 -9.48 6.25 4.69
N THR A 39 -8.66 5.21 4.50
CA THR A 39 -7.75 5.10 3.36
C THR A 39 -8.01 3.90 2.46
N SER A 40 -7.44 3.93 1.26
CA SER A 40 -7.43 2.83 0.30
C SER A 40 -6.00 2.34 0.03
N ARG A 41 -5.85 1.14 -0.55
CA ARG A 41 -4.52 0.63 -0.97
C ARG A 41 -3.79 1.59 -1.91
N ALA A 42 -4.51 2.17 -2.88
CA ALA A 42 -3.93 3.09 -3.85
C ALA A 42 -3.47 4.40 -3.19
N GLU A 43 -4.25 4.90 -2.23
CA GLU A 43 -3.89 6.09 -1.47
C GLU A 43 -2.72 5.84 -0.52
N LEU A 44 -2.69 4.69 0.16
CA LEU A 44 -1.55 4.31 1.00
C LEU A 44 -0.27 4.14 0.17
N LEU A 45 -0.36 3.52 -1.02
CA LEU A 45 0.78 3.45 -1.95
C LEU A 45 1.23 4.84 -2.40
N ALA A 46 0.29 5.72 -2.76
CA ALA A 46 0.60 7.09 -3.11
C ALA A 46 1.30 7.81 -1.95
N ALA A 47 0.81 7.66 -0.72
CA ALA A 47 1.40 8.24 0.48
C ALA A 47 2.84 7.74 0.72
N LEU A 48 3.09 6.44 0.55
CA LEU A 48 4.42 5.85 0.67
C LEU A 48 5.38 6.41 -0.39
N VAL A 49 4.93 6.50 -1.65
CA VAL A 49 5.73 7.06 -2.75
C VAL A 49 6.00 8.55 -2.54
N THR A 50 5.02 9.33 -2.07
CA THR A 50 5.19 10.77 -1.83
C THR A 50 6.09 11.08 -0.62
N THR A 51 6.23 10.14 0.31
CA THR A 51 7.07 10.33 1.51
C THR A 51 8.53 9.95 1.25
N ALA A 52 8.81 9.15 0.23
CA ALA A 52 10.17 8.74 -0.10
C ALA A 52 10.99 9.95 -0.60
N GLU A 53 12.15 10.20 0.03
CA GLU A 53 13.10 11.20 -0.46
C GLU A 53 13.72 10.74 -1.79
N ALA A 54 13.76 11.63 -2.78
CA ALA A 54 14.32 11.34 -4.10
C ALA A 54 15.86 11.43 -4.15
N GLN A 55 16.54 11.04 -3.07
CA GLN A 55 18.00 11.00 -3.00
C GLN A 55 18.52 9.66 -3.54
N PRO A 56 19.44 9.65 -4.53
CA PRO A 56 19.90 8.43 -5.19
C PRO A 56 20.42 7.35 -4.23
N GLU A 57 21.21 7.75 -3.24
CA GLU A 57 21.86 6.85 -2.29
C GLU A 57 20.82 6.21 -1.35
N GLN A 58 19.81 6.97 -0.95
CA GLN A 58 18.72 6.45 -0.11
C GLN A 58 17.84 5.45 -0.88
N LEU A 59 17.53 5.75 -2.13
CA LEU A 59 16.76 4.83 -2.98
C LEU A 59 17.55 3.54 -3.27
N ALA A 60 18.86 3.64 -3.52
CA ALA A 60 19.71 2.46 -3.68
C ALA A 60 19.71 1.59 -2.41
N LEU A 61 19.86 2.20 -1.24
CA LEU A 61 19.83 1.50 0.05
C LEU A 61 18.46 0.84 0.30
N LEU A 62 17.36 1.53 0.00
CA LEU A 62 16.01 0.98 0.09
C LEU A 62 15.87 -0.27 -0.78
N LEU A 63 16.32 -0.21 -2.04
CA LEU A 63 16.28 -1.34 -2.97
C LEU A 63 17.16 -2.51 -2.51
N HIS A 64 18.35 -2.24 -1.98
CA HIS A 64 19.23 -3.29 -1.44
C HIS A 64 18.61 -3.99 -0.24
N ARG A 65 17.99 -3.24 0.68
CA ARG A 65 17.25 -3.83 1.81
C ARG A 65 16.12 -4.72 1.32
N TYR A 66 15.30 -4.23 0.39
CA TYR A 66 14.19 -5.01 -0.16
C TYR A 66 14.68 -6.31 -0.82
N ARG A 67 15.73 -6.25 -1.65
CA ARG A 67 16.30 -7.42 -2.33
C ARG A 67 17.00 -8.40 -1.39
N GLY A 68 17.42 -7.95 -0.21
CA GLY A 68 18.08 -8.76 0.80
C GLY A 68 17.15 -9.29 1.89
N LEU A 69 15.83 -9.05 1.81
CA LEU A 69 14.87 -9.60 2.77
C LEU A 69 14.82 -11.13 2.65
N PRO A 70 14.87 -11.86 3.78
CA PRO A 70 14.61 -13.29 3.78
C PRO A 70 13.14 -13.58 3.41
N GLU A 71 12.85 -14.78 2.89
CA GLU A 71 11.49 -15.16 2.44
C GLU A 71 10.42 -15.04 3.55
N ASP A 72 10.81 -15.23 4.80
CA ASP A 72 9.92 -15.17 5.97
C ASP A 72 9.85 -13.78 6.63
N ALA A 73 10.52 -12.76 6.09
CA ALA A 73 10.61 -11.43 6.71
C ALA A 73 9.26 -10.75 6.98
N LEU A 74 8.21 -11.18 6.26
CA LEU A 74 6.85 -10.65 6.37
C LEU A 74 5.86 -11.67 6.97
N ALA A 75 6.33 -12.82 7.43
CA ALA A 75 5.48 -13.90 7.93
C ALA A 75 4.76 -13.54 9.24
N ASP A 76 5.41 -12.79 10.14
CA ASP A 76 4.87 -12.38 11.44
C ASP A 76 3.62 -11.51 11.34
N ASP A 77 3.47 -10.81 10.21
CA ASP A 77 2.32 -9.95 9.96
C ASP A 77 1.02 -10.75 9.73
N ALA A 78 1.11 -12.02 9.33
CA ALA A 78 -0.05 -12.89 9.15
C ALA A 78 -0.87 -13.09 10.44
N GLY A 79 -0.27 -12.89 11.61
CA GLY A 79 -0.89 -13.07 12.93
C GLY A 79 -1.57 -11.84 13.54
N ARG A 80 -1.58 -10.67 12.87
CA ARG A 80 -2.20 -9.44 13.43
C ARG A 80 -3.74 -9.50 13.46
N ASN A 81 -4.25 -10.19 14.47
CA ASN A 81 -5.67 -10.29 14.82
C ASN A 81 -6.18 -9.10 15.64
N ASP A 82 -5.27 -8.28 16.17
CA ASP A 82 -5.53 -7.05 16.92
C ASP A 82 -6.08 -5.91 16.05
N LEU A 83 -5.84 -5.96 14.73
CA LEU A 83 -6.29 -4.94 13.80
C LEU A 83 -7.73 -5.19 13.30
N PRO A 84 -8.51 -4.15 12.95
CA PRO A 84 -9.86 -4.32 12.42
C PRO A 84 -9.85 -5.03 11.06
N HIS A 85 -10.85 -5.85 10.78
CA HIS A 85 -11.02 -6.47 9.46
C HIS A 85 -11.57 -5.42 8.48
N VAL A 86 -10.75 -4.95 7.54
CA VAL A 86 -11.18 -4.02 6.49
C VAL A 86 -11.87 -4.83 5.40
N ARG A 87 -13.15 -4.54 5.12
CA ARG A 87 -13.88 -5.18 4.01
C ARG A 87 -13.26 -4.74 2.69
N THR A 88 -12.58 -5.65 2.00
CA THR A 88 -12.17 -5.43 0.61
C THR A 88 -13.45 -5.30 -0.24
N PRO A 89 -13.62 -4.22 -1.01
CA PRO A 89 -14.71 -4.15 -1.97
C PRO A 89 -14.56 -5.32 -2.94
N GLY A 90 -15.56 -6.20 -2.99
CA GLY A 90 -15.55 -7.34 -3.90
C GLY A 90 -15.43 -6.91 -5.36
N PRO A 91 -15.07 -7.82 -6.29
CA PRO A 91 -14.96 -7.52 -7.71
C PRO A 91 -16.24 -6.82 -8.20
N ARG A 92 -16.12 -5.57 -8.65
CA ARG A 92 -17.24 -4.89 -9.31
C ARG A 92 -17.57 -5.66 -10.58
N ARG A 93 -18.73 -6.32 -10.60
CA ARG A 93 -19.28 -6.89 -11.83
C ARG A 93 -19.48 -5.72 -12.79
N THR A 94 -18.65 -5.65 -13.83
CA THR A 94 -18.96 -4.84 -15.01
C THR A 94 -20.14 -5.52 -15.69
N THR A 95 -21.34 -5.04 -15.42
CA THR A 95 -22.54 -5.41 -16.19
C THR A 95 -22.35 -4.82 -17.59
N PRO A 96 -22.24 -5.63 -18.67
CA PRO A 96 -22.32 -5.11 -20.02
C PRO A 96 -23.79 -4.74 -20.27
N THR A 97 -24.01 -3.51 -20.72
CA THR A 97 -25.28 -3.04 -21.29
C THR A 97 -25.33 -3.38 -22.78
#